data_AF-A0A351EMY3-F1
#
_entry.id   AF-A0A351EMY3-F1
#
_cell.length_a   1.000
_cell.length_b   1.000
_cell.length_c   1.000
_cell.angle_alpha   90.00
_cell.angle_beta   90.00
_cell.angle_gamma   90.00
#
_symmetry.space_group_name_H-M   'P 1'
#
loop_
_entity.id
_entity.type
_entity.pdbx_description
1 polymer ?
#
loop_
_entity_poly.entity_id
_entity_poly.type
_entity_poly.pdbx_seq_one_letter_code
_entity_poly.pdbx_strand_id
1 'polypeptide(L)' 'ERLGNGWTDDLDRDGAVRLAVGALAGDDRSLEAEELEVAVLSANNGRRCFKRLDDDDTGTLLAG' A
#
# COMPACT_ATOMS: atom_id res chain seq x y z
N GLU A 1 -16.10 -5.45 -5.09
CA GLU A 1 -15.29 -6.34 -5.94
C GLU A 1 -13.98 -5.76 -6.52
N ARG A 2 -13.53 -4.53 -6.21
CA ARG A 2 -12.26 -4.00 -6.75
C ARG A 2 -11.00 -4.70 -6.21
N LEU A 3 -10.90 -4.86 -4.89
CA LEU A 3 -9.75 -5.50 -4.24
C LEU A 3 -9.60 -6.98 -4.62
N GLY A 4 -10.72 -7.71 -4.64
CA GLY A 4 -10.75 -9.16 -4.87
C GLY A 4 -10.24 -9.58 -6.26
N ASN A 5 -10.31 -8.70 -7.26
CA ASN A 5 -9.87 -9.01 -8.61
C ASN A 5 -8.34 -9.10 -8.77
N GLY A 6 -7.59 -8.42 -7.91
CA GLY A 6 -6.11 -8.39 -7.97
C GLY A 6 -5.43 -9.04 -6.77
N TRP A 7 -6.18 -9.49 -5.77
CA TRP A 7 -5.61 -10.04 -4.55
C TRP A 7 -5.10 -11.48 -4.75
N THR A 8 -3.90 -11.76 -4.25
CA THR A 8 -3.33 -13.11 -4.10
C THR A 8 -2.58 -13.20 -2.76
N ASP A 9 -2.38 -14.42 -2.26
CA ASP A 9 -1.61 -14.68 -1.04
C ASP A 9 -0.10 -14.41 -1.19
N ASP A 10 0.41 -14.46 -2.42
CA ASP A 10 1.81 -14.22 -2.75
C ASP A 10 2.18 -12.74 -2.97
N LEU A 11 1.23 -11.81 -2.78
CA LEU A 11 1.52 -10.38 -2.92
C LEU A 11 2.60 -9.95 -1.92
N ASP A 12 3.67 -9.34 -2.44
CA ASP A 12 4.60 -8.63 -1.58
C ASP A 12 3.95 -7.38 -1.00
N ARG A 13 4.63 -6.77 -0.02
CA ARG A 13 4.16 -5.56 0.67
C ARG A 13 3.78 -4.45 -0.32
N ASP A 14 4.58 -4.24 -1.37
CA ASP A 14 4.43 -3.08 -2.24
C ASP A 14 3.29 -3.30 -3.24
N GLY A 15 3.21 -4.50 -3.81
CA GLY A 15 2.08 -4.95 -4.63
C GLY A 15 0.76 -4.89 -3.87
N ALA A 16 0.75 -5.31 -2.61
CA ALA A 16 -0.45 -5.23 -1.77
C ALA A 16 -0.90 -3.77 -1.53
N VAL A 17 0.04 -2.85 -1.26
CA VAL A 17 -0.28 -1.43 -1.07
C VAL A 17 -0.76 -0.79 -2.37
N ARG A 18 -0.08 -1.02 -3.51
CA ARG A 18 -0.52 -0.49 -4.82
C ARG A 18 -1.89 -1.00 -5.20
N LEU A 19 -2.16 -2.29 -5.01
CA LEU A 19 -3.47 -2.87 -5.24
C LEU A 19 -4.54 -2.19 -4.37
N ALA A 20 -4.26 -2.00 -3.08
CA ALA A 20 -5.19 -1.34 -2.17
C ALA A 20 -5.45 0.13 -2.57
N VAL A 21 -4.41 0.86 -2.99
CA VAL A 21 -4.53 2.26 -3.44
C VAL A 21 -5.32 2.35 -4.74
N GLY A 22 -5.01 1.52 -5.74
CA GLY A 22 -5.80 1.47 -6.98
C GLY A 22 -7.25 1.05 -6.71
N ALA A 23 -7.45 0.07 -5.84
CA ALA A 23 -8.77 -0.36 -5.42
C ALA A 23 -9.51 0.72 -4.63
N LEU A 24 -8.83 1.67 -3.95
CA LEU A 24 -9.45 2.80 -3.26
C LEU A 24 -9.79 3.92 -4.24
N ALA A 25 -8.86 4.25 -5.13
CA ALA A 25 -8.99 5.32 -6.13
C ALA A 25 -10.13 5.03 -7.12
N GLY A 26 -10.28 3.77 -7.54
CA GLY A 26 -11.21 3.39 -8.61
C GLY A 26 -10.65 3.77 -9.99
N ASP A 27 -11.49 3.69 -11.01
CA ASP A 27 -11.05 3.89 -12.41
C ASP A 27 -10.97 5.39 -12.81
N ASP A 28 -11.54 6.28 -12.00
CA ASP A 28 -11.76 7.69 -12.37
C ASP A 28 -10.66 8.64 -11.87
N ARG A 29 -9.78 8.21 -10.95
CA ARG A 29 -8.74 9.07 -10.36
C ARG A 29 -7.51 8.28 -9.92
N SER A 30 -6.41 9.01 -9.70
CA SER A 30 -5.25 8.57 -8.91
C SER A 30 -5.33 9.14 -7.49
N LEU A 31 -4.52 8.58 -6.58
CA LEU A 31 -4.30 9.09 -5.23
C LEU A 31 -2.79 9.28 -5.05
N GLU A 32 -2.39 10.50 -4.73
CA GLU A 32 -0.99 10.84 -4.46
C GLU A 32 -0.61 10.47 -3.02
N ALA A 33 0.69 10.38 -2.74
CA ALA A 33 1.19 9.97 -1.42
C ALA A 33 0.66 10.85 -0.28
N GLU A 34 0.61 12.17 -0.48
CA GLU A 34 0.13 13.17 0.50
C GLU A 34 -1.37 13.03 0.83
N GLU A 35 -2.13 12.28 0.01
CA GLU A 35 -3.56 12.02 0.21
C GLU A 35 -3.81 10.74 1.04
N LEU A 36 -2.76 10.02 1.44
CA LEU A 36 -2.82 8.69 2.02
C LEU A 36 -2.07 8.62 3.37
N GLU A 37 -2.66 7.96 4.37
CA GLU A 37 -1.90 7.49 5.55
C GLU A 37 -1.63 5.99 5.38
N VAL A 38 -0.37 5.62 5.19
CA VAL A 38 0.05 4.23 4.98
C VAL A 38 0.87 3.72 6.16
N ALA A 39 0.54 2.53 6.64
CA ALA A 39 1.29 1.85 7.68
C ALA A 39 1.32 0.34 7.44
N VAL A 40 2.37 -0.31 7.94
CA VAL A 40 2.59 -1.75 7.80
C VAL A 40 2.77 -2.42 9.15
N LEU A 41 2.32 -3.67 9.22
CA LEU A 41 2.64 -4.60 10.29
C LEU A 41 3.65 -5.60 9.75
N SER A 42 4.92 -5.46 10.12
CA SER A 42 5.97 -6.39 9.73
C SER A 42 6.16 -7.45 10.81
N ALA A 43 5.96 -8.72 10.45
CA ALA A 43 6.15 -9.86 11.34
C ALA A 43 7.62 -10.05 11.76
N ASN A 44 8.58 -9.53 10.97
CA ASN A 44 10.01 -9.83 11.11
C ASN A 44 10.86 -8.64 11.59
N ASN A 45 10.25 -7.57 12.12
CA ASN A 45 10.99 -6.35 12.51
C ASN A 45 11.42 -6.30 13.99
N GLY A 46 11.43 -7.46 14.67
CA GLY A 46 11.79 -7.58 16.08
C GLY A 46 10.60 -7.28 17.01
N ARG A 47 10.74 -6.27 17.89
CA ARG A 47 9.77 -6.06 18.99
C ARG A 47 8.53 -5.24 18.59
N ARG A 48 8.62 -4.34 17.61
CA ARG A 48 7.54 -3.39 17.26
C ARG A 48 7.08 -3.58 15.83
N CYS A 49 6.05 -4.39 15.61
CA CYS A 49 5.56 -4.73 14.26
C CYS A 49 5.07 -3.53 13.44
N PHE A 50 4.59 -2.47 14.09
CA PHE A 50 4.01 -1.31 13.42
C PHE A 50 5.07 -0.31 12.94
N LYS A 51 5.01 0.08 11.66
CA LYS A 51 5.74 1.20 11.06
C LYS A 51 4.79 2.03 10.19
N ARG A 52 4.79 3.35 10.34
CA ARG A 52 4.22 4.29 9.35
C ARG A 52 5.20 4.50 8.20
N LEU A 53 4.68 4.60 6.99
CA LEU A 53 5.41 5.10 5.84
C LEU A 53 5.12 6.60 5.73
N ASP A 54 6.16 7.41 5.55
CA ASP A 54 5.99 8.83 5.24
C ASP A 54 5.68 9.02 3.74
N ASP A 55 5.48 10.27 3.34
CA ASP A 55 5.07 10.61 1.97
C ASP A 55 6.16 10.22 0.95
N ASP A 56 7.45 10.32 1.33
CA ASP A 56 8.57 9.92 0.47
C ASP A 56 8.63 8.39 0.31
N ASP A 57 8.53 7.63 1.41
CA ASP A 57 8.44 6.16 1.41
C ASP A 57 7.23 5.70 0.57
N THR A 58 6.08 6.35 0.74
CA THR A 58 4.82 6.02 0.06
C THR A 58 4.87 6.39 -1.42
N GLY A 59 5.37 7.58 -1.77
CA GLY A 59 5.52 8.02 -3.16
C GLY A 59 6.48 7.13 -3.94
N THR A 60 7.61 6.76 -3.32
CA THR A 60 8.55 5.80 -3.91
C THR A 60 7.90 4.44 -4.15
N LEU A 61 7.09 3.95 -3.19
CA LEU A 61 6.34 2.71 -3.34
C LEU A 61 5.36 2.81 -4.53
N LEU A 62 4.58 3.87 -4.63
CA LEU A 62 3.55 4.03 -5.66
C LEU A 62 4.10 4.23 -7.08
N ALA A 63 5.36 4.69 -7.21
CA ALA A 63 6.02 4.90 -8.50
C ALA A 63 6.56 3.63 -9.17
N GLY A 64 6.63 2.50 -8.44
CA GLY A 64 7.06 1.19 -8.97
C GLY A 64 5.91 0.36 -9.52
#